data_AF-A0A8C5RSZ7-F1
#
_entry.id   AF-A0A8C5RSZ7-F1
#
_cell.length_a   1.000
_cell.length_b   1.000
_cell.length_c   1.000
_cell.angle_alpha   90.00
_cell.angle_beta   90.00
_cell.angle_gamma   90.00
#
_symmetry.space_group_name_H-M   'P 1'
#
loop_
_entity.id
_entity.type
_entity.pdbx_description
1 polymer ?
#
loop_
_entity_poly.entity_id
_entity_poly.type
_entity_poly.pdbx_seq_one_letter_code
_entity_poly.pdbx_strand_id
1 'polypeptide(L)'
;MAASSSTPRTPVLSMSARKIKDNAADWHNLMMKWETLNDNGFSIANKIVNIKNATQFEDSNLEIEHEDPSDSERLPLNYNMELEQCCTELLETLKKMAKIHEKMEKLCSTTKGVCDLETYHHAAEPKAPLFHTWPISHFRK
;
A
#
# COMPACT_ATOMS: atom_id res chain seq x y z
N MET A 1 12.01 42.36 -36.55
CA MET A 1 12.90 41.56 -35.67
C MET A 1 12.01 40.77 -34.73
N ALA A 2 11.66 39.53 -35.08
CA ALA A 2 10.84 38.66 -34.21
C ALA A 2 11.79 37.86 -33.31
N ALA A 3 11.70 38.06 -32.00
CA ALA A 3 12.45 37.28 -31.03
C ALA A 3 11.90 35.86 -30.99
N SER A 4 12.73 34.88 -31.35
CA SER A 4 12.43 33.47 -31.15
C SER A 4 12.38 33.17 -29.65
N SER A 5 11.21 32.82 -29.15
CA SER A 5 11.04 32.29 -27.80
C SER A 5 11.64 30.89 -27.74
N SER A 6 12.94 30.80 -27.42
CA SER A 6 13.55 29.52 -27.08
C SER A 6 12.94 29.06 -25.75
N THR A 7 12.14 27.98 -25.80
CA THR A 7 11.77 27.26 -24.59
C THR A 7 13.07 26.81 -23.90
N PRO A 8 13.22 27.01 -22.57
CA PRO A 8 14.39 26.52 -21.86
C PRO A 8 14.46 25.00 -22.03
N ARG A 9 15.48 24.52 -22.75
CA ARG A 9 15.70 23.07 -22.88
C ARG A 9 16.05 22.55 -21.50
N THR A 10 15.16 21.77 -20.91
CA THR A 10 15.45 21.08 -19.64
C THR A 10 16.74 20.27 -19.81
N PRO A 11 17.75 20.47 -18.95
CA PRO A 11 19.00 19.74 -19.04
C PRO A 11 18.73 18.24 -18.91
N VAL A 12 19.46 17.43 -19.69
CA VAL A 12 19.35 15.97 -19.63
C VAL A 12 19.89 15.52 -18.27
N LEU A 13 18.98 15.15 -17.38
CA LEU A 13 19.34 14.60 -16.07
C LEU A 13 20.17 13.32 -16.24
N SER A 14 21.12 13.11 -15.32
CA SER A 14 21.79 11.83 -15.17
C SER A 14 20.76 10.72 -14.91
N MET A 15 21.11 9.48 -15.21
CA MET A 15 20.20 8.34 -15.01
C MET A 15 19.74 8.24 -13.55
N SER A 16 20.63 8.46 -12.58
CA SER A 16 20.31 8.50 -11.16
C SER A 16 19.36 9.63 -10.79
N ALA A 17 19.61 10.86 -11.26
CA ALA A 17 18.74 12.00 -10.97
C ALA A 17 17.34 11.83 -11.56
N ARG A 18 17.24 11.27 -12.78
CA ARG A 18 15.95 10.90 -13.38
C ARG A 18 15.24 9.85 -12.53
N LYS A 19 15.95 8.80 -12.11
CA LYS A 19 15.37 7.72 -11.33
C LYS A 19 14.83 8.19 -9.97
N ILE A 20 15.55 9.09 -9.29
CA ILE A 20 15.09 9.69 -8.04
C ILE A 20 13.81 10.50 -8.27
N LYS A 21 13.77 11.32 -9.33
CA LYS A 21 12.59 12.10 -9.68
C LYS A 21 11.36 11.21 -9.96
N ASP A 22 11.54 10.14 -10.73
CA ASP A 22 10.46 9.21 -11.05
C ASP A 22 9.99 8.45 -9.80
N ASN A 23 10.91 7.99 -8.94
CA ASN A 23 10.59 7.36 -7.66
C ASN A 23 9.78 8.30 -6.74
N ALA A 24 10.10 9.60 -6.72
CA ALA A 24 9.36 10.58 -5.92
C ALA A 24 7.91 10.76 -6.43
N ALA A 25 7.71 10.78 -7.74
CA ALA A 25 6.37 10.81 -8.33
C ALA A 25 5.59 9.53 -8.01
N ASP A 26 6.22 8.37 -8.12
CA ASP A 26 5.60 7.08 -7.77
C ASP A 26 5.25 7.02 -6.27
N TRP A 27 6.11 7.54 -5.39
CA TRP A 27 5.85 7.62 -3.96
C TRP A 27 4.61 8.45 -3.65
N HIS A 28 4.49 9.64 -4.24
CA HIS A 28 3.31 10.48 -4.10
C HIS A 28 2.03 9.77 -4.57
N ASN A 29 2.08 9.12 -5.74
CA ASN A 29 0.95 8.37 -6.28
C ASN A 29 0.54 7.20 -5.37
N LEU A 30 1.51 6.51 -4.75
CA LEU A 30 1.23 5.44 -3.79
C LEU A 30 0.65 5.98 -2.49
N MET A 31 1.12 7.14 -2.00
CA MET A 31 0.59 7.78 -0.80
C MET A 31 -0.89 8.17 -0.98
N MET A 32 -1.24 8.81 -2.10
CA MET A 32 -2.64 9.16 -2.40
C MET A 32 -3.57 7.92 -2.45
N LYS A 33 -3.06 6.81 -2.98
CA LYS A 33 -3.80 5.53 -3.01
C LYS A 33 -3.92 4.92 -1.62
N TRP A 34 -2.88 5.02 -0.79
CA TRP A 34 -2.90 4.57 0.59
C TRP A 34 -3.94 5.33 1.41
N GLU A 35 -3.96 6.66 1.32
CA GLU A 35 -4.92 7.52 2.02
C GLU A 35 -6.36 7.16 1.64
N THR A 36 -6.65 7.05 0.34
CA THR A 36 -7.97 6.62 -0.14
C THR A 36 -8.39 5.26 0.44
N LEU A 37 -7.49 4.27 0.46
CA LEU A 37 -7.79 2.95 1.03
C LEU A 37 -7.98 3.02 2.55
N ASN A 38 -7.20 3.85 3.23
CA ASN A 38 -7.30 4.04 4.67
C ASN A 38 -8.67 4.64 5.05
N ASP A 39 -9.10 5.69 4.35
CA ASP A 39 -10.41 6.32 4.56
C ASP A 39 -11.55 5.36 4.29
N ASN A 40 -11.47 4.58 3.20
CA ASN A 40 -12.44 3.53 2.90
C ASN A 40 -12.47 2.45 3.99
N GLY A 41 -11.30 2.00 4.46
CA GLY A 41 -11.18 1.02 5.54
C GLY A 41 -11.81 1.52 6.85
N PHE A 42 -11.56 2.77 7.22
CA PHE A 42 -12.19 3.41 8.39
C PHE A 42 -13.71 3.51 8.24
N SER A 43 -14.19 3.87 7.05
CA SER A 43 -15.63 3.92 6.76
C SER A 43 -16.29 2.55 6.93
N ILE A 44 -15.69 1.48 6.40
CA ILE A 44 -16.20 0.11 6.55
C ILE A 44 -16.14 -0.33 8.02
N ALA A 45 -15.05 -0.04 8.73
CA ALA A 45 -14.92 -0.36 10.15
C ALA A 45 -16.00 0.36 11.00
N ASN A 46 -16.30 1.62 10.71
CA ASN A 46 -17.37 2.35 11.38
C ASN A 46 -18.75 1.71 11.11
N LYS A 47 -19.02 1.26 9.88
CA LYS A 47 -20.25 0.52 9.58
C LYS A 47 -20.37 -0.76 10.40
N ILE A 48 -19.29 -1.52 10.51
CA ILE A 48 -19.25 -2.75 11.34
C ILE A 48 -19.60 -2.44 12.79
N VAL A 49 -19.01 -1.40 13.38
CA VAL A 49 -19.32 -0.97 14.75
C VAL A 49 -20.78 -0.57 14.89
N ASN A 50 -21.32 0.19 13.92
CA ASN A 50 -22.72 0.61 13.94
C ASN A 50 -23.69 -0.58 13.85
N ILE A 51 -23.43 -1.55 12.97
CA ILE A 51 -24.23 -2.78 12.85
C ILE A 51 -24.19 -3.55 14.18
N LYS A 52 -23.00 -3.73 14.76
CA LYS A 52 -22.83 -4.43 16.04
C LYS A 52 -23.54 -3.71 17.20
N ASN A 53 -23.56 -2.38 17.20
CA ASN A 53 -24.31 -1.62 18.21
C ASN A 53 -25.81 -1.83 18.01
N ALA A 54 -26.32 -1.70 16.78
CA ALA A 54 -27.74 -1.90 16.48
C ALA A 54 -28.23 -3.30 16.89
N THR A 55 -27.48 -4.36 16.58
CA THR A 55 -27.86 -5.73 16.98
C THR A 55 -27.93 -5.89 18.51
N GLN A 56 -27.00 -5.28 19.25
CA GLN A 56 -27.01 -5.33 20.72
C GLN A 56 -28.16 -4.53 21.34
N PHE A 57 -28.56 -3.39 20.75
CA PHE A 57 -29.71 -2.61 21.22
C PHE A 57 -31.05 -3.30 20.95
N GLU A 58 -31.20 -3.99 19.82
CA GLU A 58 -32.38 -4.80 19.50
C GLU A 58 -32.51 -6.00 20.45
N ASP A 59 -31.42 -6.72 20.72
CA ASP A 59 -31.42 -7.84 21.68
C ASP A 59 -31.78 -7.36 23.11
N SER A 60 -31.32 -6.17 23.51
CA SER A 60 -31.61 -5.60 24.85
C SER A 60 -33.08 -5.16 25.05
N ASN A 61 -33.81 -4.86 23.97
CA ASN A 61 -35.23 -4.49 24.02
C ASN A 61 -36.16 -5.71 24.01
N LEU A 62 -35.67 -6.89 23.60
CA LEU A 62 -36.45 -8.13 23.52
C LEU A 62 -36.37 -8.98 24.81
N GLU A 63 -35.54 -8.62 25.79
CA GLU A 63 -35.41 -9.34 27.07
C GLU A 63 -36.48 -8.99 28.13
N ILE A 64 -37.49 -8.19 27.80
CA ILE A 64 -38.62 -7.89 28.70
C ILE A 64 -39.91 -8.58 28.24
N GLU A 65 -39.90 -9.90 28.02
CA GLU A 65 -41.14 -10.67 28.01
C GLU A 65 -40.89 -12.16 28.37
N HIS A 66 -41.09 -12.44 29.67
CA HIS A 66 -41.54 -13.69 30.31
C HIS A 66 -40.80 -15.03 30.04
N GLU A 67 -40.22 -15.59 31.12
CA GLU A 67 -39.80 -16.99 31.22
C GLU A 67 -40.97 -17.98 31.01
N ASP A 68 -40.75 -18.99 30.16
CA ASP A 68 -41.32 -20.34 30.33
C ASP A 68 -40.26 -21.37 29.85
N PRO A 69 -39.91 -22.42 30.63
CA PRO A 69 -38.80 -23.31 30.32
C PRO A 69 -39.32 -24.56 29.61
N SER A 70 -39.56 -24.49 28.31
CA SER A 70 -39.70 -25.71 27.53
C SER A 70 -39.29 -25.53 26.08
N ASP A 71 -38.20 -26.21 25.73
CA ASP A 71 -37.93 -26.78 24.41
C ASP A 71 -37.87 -25.77 23.24
N SER A 72 -36.71 -25.16 23.04
CA SER A 72 -36.35 -24.62 21.73
C SER A 72 -34.87 -24.82 21.47
N GLU A 73 -34.63 -25.84 20.64
CA GLU A 73 -33.58 -25.90 19.64
C GLU A 73 -32.84 -24.55 19.49
N ARG A 74 -31.55 -24.53 19.84
CA ARG A 74 -30.67 -23.36 19.75
C ARG A 74 -30.71 -22.80 18.33
N LEU A 75 -31.62 -21.85 18.08
CA LEU A 75 -31.69 -21.07 16.85
C LEU A 75 -30.30 -20.49 16.61
N PRO A 76 -29.71 -20.67 15.42
CA PRO A 76 -28.40 -20.14 15.15
C PRO A 76 -28.49 -18.61 15.26
N LEU A 77 -27.67 -18.05 16.15
CA LEU A 77 -27.37 -16.63 16.26
C LEU A 77 -27.50 -15.97 14.88
N ASN A 78 -28.49 -15.11 14.78
CA ASN A 78 -28.90 -14.32 13.62
C ASN A 78 -27.70 -13.97 12.71
N TYR A 79 -27.52 -14.75 11.63
CA TYR A 79 -26.42 -14.57 10.68
C TYR A 79 -26.65 -13.26 9.92
N ASN A 80 -25.88 -12.23 10.28
CA ASN A 80 -25.97 -10.91 9.66
C ASN A 80 -25.11 -10.88 8.38
N MET A 81 -25.76 -11.07 7.23
CA MET A 81 -25.14 -11.04 5.91
C MET A 81 -24.47 -9.69 5.59
N GLU A 82 -25.02 -8.58 6.09
CA GLU A 82 -24.45 -7.24 5.90
C GLU A 82 -23.12 -7.09 6.67
N LEU A 83 -23.04 -7.65 7.87
CA LEU A 83 -21.81 -7.68 8.66
C LEU A 83 -20.72 -8.52 7.98
N GLU A 84 -21.06 -9.70 7.45
CA GLU A 84 -20.11 -10.53 6.72
C GLU A 84 -19.60 -9.83 5.45
N GLN A 85 -20.49 -9.18 4.71
CA GLN A 85 -20.11 -8.39 3.54
C GLN A 85 -19.13 -7.27 3.93
N CYS A 86 -19.42 -6.52 5.00
CA CYS A 86 -18.51 -5.48 5.50
C CYS A 86 -17.15 -6.05 5.92
N CYS A 87 -17.12 -7.18 6.63
CA CYS A 87 -15.88 -7.86 7.01
C CYS A 87 -15.06 -8.31 5.80
N THR A 88 -15.73 -8.81 4.76
CA THR A 88 -15.10 -9.22 3.51
C THR A 88 -14.50 -8.03 2.77
N GLU A 89 -15.24 -6.93 2.65
CA GLU A 89 -14.76 -5.69 2.04
C GLU A 89 -13.58 -5.07 2.79
N LEU A 90 -13.61 -5.12 4.13
CA LEU A 90 -12.50 -4.66 4.97
C LEU A 90 -11.25 -5.51 4.73
N LEU A 91 -11.41 -6.84 4.67
CA LEU A 91 -10.31 -7.75 4.37
C LEU A 91 -9.70 -7.50 2.99
N GLU A 92 -10.54 -7.25 1.97
CA GLU A 92 -10.05 -6.87 0.65
C GLU A 92 -9.28 -5.56 0.66
N THR A 93 -9.76 -4.56 1.41
CA THR A 93 -9.12 -3.27 1.58
C THR A 93 -7.73 -3.44 2.20
N LEU A 94 -7.63 -4.24 3.28
CA LEU A 94 -6.35 -4.59 3.91
C LEU A 94 -5.38 -5.25 2.92
N LYS A 95 -5.86 -6.22 2.12
CA LYS A 95 -5.05 -6.87 1.07
C LYS A 95 -4.54 -5.88 0.03
N LYS A 96 -5.35 -4.89 -0.35
CA LYS A 96 -4.94 -3.81 -1.27
C LYS A 96 -3.89 -2.90 -0.62
N MET A 97 -4.04 -2.57 0.66
CA MET A 97 -3.04 -1.77 1.41
C MET A 97 -1.70 -2.51 1.52
N ALA A 98 -1.70 -3.82 1.80
CA ALA A 98 -0.48 -4.63 1.82
C ALA A 98 0.27 -4.57 0.48
N LYS A 99 -0.44 -4.65 -0.66
CA LYS A 99 0.16 -4.49 -2.00
C LYS A 99 0.76 -3.10 -2.24
N ILE A 100 0.19 -2.04 -1.65
CA ILE A 100 0.79 -0.70 -1.72
C ILE A 100 2.07 -0.65 -0.90
N HIS A 101 2.05 -1.21 0.31
CA HIS A 101 3.23 -1.28 1.18
C HIS A 101 4.40 -1.99 0.48
N GLU A 102 4.17 -3.15 -0.14
CA GLU A 102 5.20 -3.86 -0.92
C GLU A 102 5.80 -2.99 -2.05
N LYS A 103 4.98 -2.16 -2.71
CA LYS A 103 5.46 -1.24 -3.74
C LYS A 103 6.31 -0.12 -3.15
N MET A 104 5.93 0.42 -2.00
CA MET A 104 6.71 1.41 -1.28
C MET A 104 8.07 0.82 -0.84
N GLU A 105 8.11 -0.40 -0.33
CA GLU A 105 9.37 -1.08 0.03
C GLU A 105 10.31 -1.26 -1.16
N LYS A 106 9.77 -1.56 -2.34
CA LYS A 106 10.55 -1.63 -3.59
C LYS A 106 11.12 -0.27 -3.99
N LEU A 107 10.37 0.82 -3.81
CA LEU A 107 10.88 2.18 -4.06
C LEU A 107 12.02 2.53 -3.09
N CYS A 108 11.89 2.18 -1.80
CA CYS A 108 12.95 2.35 -0.81
C CYS A 108 14.22 1.59 -1.22
N SER A 109 14.07 0.31 -1.58
CA SER A 109 15.19 -0.54 -2.02
C SER A 109 15.88 0.02 -3.27
N THR A 110 15.09 0.51 -4.23
CA THR A 110 15.60 1.13 -5.45
C THR A 110 16.39 2.41 -5.15
N THR A 111 15.85 3.26 -4.28
CA THR A 111 16.49 4.52 -3.89
C THR A 111 17.80 4.25 -3.15
N LYS A 112 17.82 3.26 -2.25
CA LYS A 112 19.04 2.79 -1.60
C LYS A 112 20.08 2.33 -2.62
N GLY A 113 19.68 1.52 -3.61
CA GLY A 113 20.59 1.08 -4.68
C GLY A 113 21.18 2.25 -5.48
N VAL A 114 20.42 3.33 -5.70
CA VAL A 114 20.95 4.56 -6.32
C VAL A 114 21.97 5.23 -5.39
N CYS A 115 21.69 5.36 -4.10
CA CYS A 115 22.64 5.92 -3.13
C CYS A 115 23.95 5.12 -3.05
N ASP A 116 23.85 3.79 -3.04
CA ASP A 116 25.01 2.89 -3.01
C ASP A 116 25.87 3.06 -4.28
N LEU A 117 25.22 3.23 -5.44
CA LEU A 117 25.90 3.47 -6.72
C LEU A 117 26.63 4.82 -6.75
N GLU A 118 25.98 5.90 -6.31
CA GLU A 118 26.63 7.22 -6.24
C GLU A 118 27.80 7.21 -5.25
N THR A 119 27.64 6.54 -4.10
CA THR A 119 28.70 6.36 -3.10
C THR A 119 29.88 5.55 -3.66
N TYR A 120 29.62 4.62 -4.57
CA TYR A 120 30.67 3.87 -5.26
C TYR A 120 31.42 4.74 -6.27
N HIS A 121 30.72 5.53 -7.09
CA HIS A 121 31.34 6.41 -8.08
C HIS A 121 32.21 7.51 -7.47
N HIS A 122 31.83 8.01 -6.30
CA HIS A 122 32.55 9.09 -5.60
C HIS A 122 33.50 8.60 -4.50
N ALA A 123 33.72 7.29 -4.38
CA ALA A 123 34.68 6.76 -3.41
C ALA A 123 36.12 7.13 -3.77
N ALA A 124 36.90 7.54 -2.77
CA ALA A 124 38.31 7.93 -2.95
C ALA A 124 39.24 6.73 -3.28
N GLU A 125 38.80 5.50 -2.97
CA GLU A 125 39.55 4.28 -3.22
C GLU A 125 38.81 3.34 -4.19
N PRO A 126 39.52 2.57 -5.03
CA PRO A 126 38.90 1.60 -5.92
C PRO A 126 38.17 0.51 -5.13
N LYS A 127 36.83 0.55 -5.12
CA LYS A 127 36.00 -0.50 -4.52
C LYS A 127 35.85 -1.69 -5.47
N ALA A 128 35.66 -2.88 -4.90
CA ALA A 128 35.33 -4.08 -5.68
C ALA A 128 34.06 -3.85 -6.51
N PRO A 129 33.96 -4.40 -7.74
CA PRO A 129 32.81 -4.19 -8.61
C PRO A 129 31.50 -4.53 -7.91
N LEU A 130 30.52 -3.62 -7.95
CA LEU A 130 29.17 -3.82 -7.39
C LEU A 130 28.43 -5.00 -8.01
N PHE A 131 28.84 -5.41 -9.21
CA PHE A 131 28.22 -6.48 -9.98
C PHE A 131 29.27 -7.51 -10.36
N HIS A 132 28.95 -8.78 -10.15
CA HIS A 132 29.77 -9.88 -10.64
C HIS A 132 29.53 -10.00 -12.14
N THR A 133 30.51 -9.56 -12.93
CA THR A 133 30.52 -9.83 -14.37
C THR A 133 31.16 -11.18 -14.64
N TRP A 134 30.84 -11.77 -15.80
CA TRP A 134 31.49 -12.99 -16.24
C TRP A 134 33.00 -12.77 -16.39
N PRO A 135 33.85 -13.70 -15.91
CA PRO A 135 35.29 -13.59 -16.05
C PRO A 135 35.70 -13.46 -17.53
N ILE A 136 36.71 -12.63 -17.81
CA ILE A 136 37.22 -12.37 -19.16
C ILE A 136 37.65 -13.67 -19.88
N SER A 137 38.00 -14.71 -19.11
CA SER A 137 38.32 -16.06 -19.63
C SER A 137 37.18 -16.71 -20.43
N HIS A 138 35.92 -16.33 -20.19
CA HIS A 138 34.77 -16.83 -20.95
C HIS A 138 34.55 -16.11 -22.28
N PHE A 139 35.26 -15.01 -22.56
CA PHE A 139 35.09 -14.20 -23.77
C PHE A 139 36.31 -14.21 -24.71
N ARG A 140 37.42 -14.86 -24.35
CA ARG A 140 38.52 -15.11 -25.28
C ARG A 140 38.24 -16.38 -26.08
N LYS A 141 38.06 -16.21 -27.40
CA LYS A 141 38.25 -17.26 -28.41
C LYS A 141 39.73 -17.38 -28.76
#